data_AF-A0A7J7TDR4-F1
#
_entry.id   AF-A0A7J7TDR4-F1
#
_cell.length_a   1.000
_cell.length_b   1.000
_cell.length_c   1.000
_cell.angle_alpha   90.00
_cell.angle_beta   90.00
_cell.angle_gamma   90.00
#
_symmetry.space_group_name_H-M   'P 1'
#
loop_
_entity.id
_entity.type
_entity.pdbx_description
1 polymer ?
#
loop_
_entity_poly.entity_id
_entity_poly.type
_entity_poly.pdbx_seq_one_letter_code
_entity_poly.pdbx_strand_id
1 'polypeptide(L)'
;MGYLHAKGIVHKDLKSKNVFYDNGKVVITDFGLFGISGVVREGRRENQLKLSHDWLCYLAPEIVREMTPGKDEDHLPFSKAADVYAFGTVWYELQARDWPFKNQAAEALIWQIGSGEGMKRVLASVSLGKEVTVSSHLFLEREEGIEGGARASDMAALRSLI
;
A
#
# COMPACT_ATOMS: atom_id res chain seq x y z
N MET A 1 -11.64 10.28 -0.43
CA MET A 1 -10.27 10.70 -0.02
C MET A 1 -10.07 12.21 0.04
N GLY A 2 -10.39 12.98 -1.00
CA GLY A 2 -10.17 14.45 -0.98
C GLY A 2 -10.74 15.17 0.25
N TYR A 3 -11.94 14.79 0.71
CA TYR A 3 -12.53 15.33 1.95
C TYR A 3 -11.66 15.08 3.20
N LEU A 4 -11.19 13.83 3.41
CA LEU A 4 -10.33 13.48 4.55
C LEU A 4 -9.02 14.27 4.50
N HIS A 5 -8.39 14.32 3.32
CA HIS A 5 -7.13 15.03 3.12
C HIS A 5 -7.26 16.55 3.32
N ALA A 6 -8.40 17.15 2.94
CA ALA A 6 -8.70 18.55 3.19
C ALA A 6 -8.87 18.85 4.70
N LYS A 7 -9.33 17.85 5.47
CA LYS A 7 -9.40 17.90 6.94
C LYS A 7 -8.09 17.53 7.64
N GLY A 8 -7.02 17.26 6.88
CA GLY A 8 -5.72 16.87 7.45
C GLY A 8 -5.66 15.41 7.94
N ILE A 9 -6.66 14.59 7.59
CA ILE A 9 -6.74 13.19 8.01
C ILE A 9 -6.16 12.31 6.91
N VAL A 10 -5.19 11.47 7.25
CA VAL A 10 -4.65 10.39 6.39
C VAL A 10 -5.36 9.09 6.77
N HIS A 11 -5.79 8.31 5.79
CA HIS A 11 -6.56 7.08 6.02
C HIS A 11 -5.68 5.95 6.56
N LYS A 12 -4.47 5.76 6.00
CA LYS A 12 -3.45 4.78 6.40
C LYS A 12 -3.75 3.29 6.14
N ASP A 13 -5.02 2.92 5.97
CA ASP A 13 -5.48 1.54 5.71
C ASP A 13 -6.53 1.51 4.59
N LEU A 14 -6.29 2.24 3.50
CA LEU A 14 -7.18 2.21 2.35
C LEU A 14 -6.98 0.90 1.58
N LYS A 15 -8.04 0.08 1.50
CA LYS A 15 -8.07 -1.19 0.77
C LYS A 15 -9.49 -1.49 0.30
N SER A 16 -9.66 -2.41 -0.66
CA SER A 16 -10.99 -2.73 -1.20
C SER A 16 -11.97 -3.22 -0.13
N LYS A 17 -11.48 -3.95 0.90
CA LYS A 17 -12.28 -4.38 2.05
C LYS A 17 -12.88 -3.23 2.87
N ASN A 18 -12.29 -2.04 2.81
CA ASN A 18 -12.74 -0.85 3.55
C ASN A 18 -13.56 0.10 2.66
N VAL A 19 -13.89 -0.32 1.43
CA VAL A 19 -14.73 0.40 0.47
C VAL A 19 -16.02 -0.37 0.25
N PHE A 20 -17.13 0.19 0.73
CA PHE A 20 -18.45 -0.40 0.60
C PHE A 20 -19.17 0.18 -0.61
N TYR A 21 -19.87 -0.68 -1.33
CA TYR A 21 -20.75 -0.32 -2.43
C TYR A 21 -22.16 -0.86 -2.18
N ASP A 22 -23.14 0.04 -2.18
CA ASP A 22 -24.55 -0.31 -2.07
C ASP A 22 -25.38 0.59 -3.00
N ASN A 23 -26.07 0.00 -3.97
CA ASN A 23 -27.02 0.68 -4.87
C ASN A 23 -26.50 2.01 -5.47
N GLY A 24 -25.28 2.02 -6.00
CA GLY A 24 -24.67 3.21 -6.60
C GLY A 24 -23.99 4.16 -5.61
N LYS A 25 -24.09 3.88 -4.31
CA LYS A 25 -23.42 4.63 -3.25
C LYS A 25 -22.11 3.94 -2.86
N VAL A 26 -21.01 4.69 -2.89
CA VAL A 26 -19.69 4.24 -2.41
C VAL A 26 -19.37 4.92 -1.08
N VAL A 27 -18.94 4.14 -0.09
CA VAL A 27 -18.57 4.62 1.25
C VAL A 27 -17.20 4.08 1.63
N ILE A 28 -16.32 4.96 2.09
CA ILE A 28 -15.00 4.61 2.63
C ILE A 28 -15.10 4.57 4.14
N THR A 29 -14.52 3.53 4.76
CA THR A 29 -14.63 3.23 6.20
C THR A 29 -13.24 3.03 6.83
N ASP A 30 -13.18 2.89 8.15
CA ASP A 30 -11.95 2.53 8.90
C ASP A 30 -10.74 3.47 8.71
N PHE A 31 -10.98 4.73 8.35
CA PHE A 31 -9.94 5.74 8.22
C PHE A 31 -9.38 6.18 9.58
N GLY A 32 -8.05 6.29 9.67
CA GLY A 32 -7.38 6.78 10.88
C GLY A 32 -7.38 5.80 12.06
N LEU A 33 -7.89 4.58 11.89
CA LEU A 33 -7.83 3.53 12.91
C LEU A 33 -6.45 2.83 12.98
N PHE A 34 -5.63 3.00 11.96
CA PHE A 34 -4.25 2.50 11.92
C PHE A 34 -3.39 3.21 12.98
N GLY A 35 -2.95 2.45 13.99
CA GLY A 35 -2.24 2.93 15.20
C GLY A 35 -3.09 2.91 16.48
N ILE A 36 -4.41 3.17 16.39
CA ILE A 36 -5.32 3.18 17.55
C ILE A 36 -5.91 1.79 17.81
N SER A 37 -6.10 1.02 16.74
CA SER A 37 -6.46 -0.39 16.78
C SER A 37 -5.32 -1.19 17.40
N GLY A 38 -5.30 -1.28 18.73
CA GLY A 38 -4.46 -2.19 19.52
C GLY A 38 -4.67 -3.69 19.22
N VAL A 39 -5.16 -4.05 18.04
CA VAL A 39 -5.20 -5.41 17.49
C VAL A 39 -3.79 -6.01 17.37
N VAL A 40 -2.73 -5.21 17.54
CA VAL A 40 -1.31 -5.64 17.52
C VAL A 40 -0.59 -5.48 18.87
N ARG A 41 -1.30 -5.38 20.02
CA ARG A 41 -0.63 -5.42 21.34
C ARG A 41 -0.70 -6.80 22.02
N GLU A 42 -1.77 -7.56 21.80
CA GLU A 42 -1.91 -8.91 22.36
C GLU A 42 -1.29 -9.95 21.41
N GLY A 43 0.02 -10.17 21.55
CA GLY A 43 0.70 -11.32 20.93
C GLY A 43 1.91 -11.01 20.05
N ARG A 44 2.46 -9.78 20.07
CA ARG A 44 3.80 -9.53 19.49
C ARG A 44 4.83 -10.34 20.30
N ARG A 45 5.40 -11.38 19.69
CA ARG A 45 6.81 -11.68 19.97
C ARG A 45 7.57 -10.47 19.46
N GLU A 46 8.51 -9.98 20.25
CA GLU A 46 9.22 -8.69 20.16
C GLU A 46 9.87 -8.35 18.80
N ASN A 47 9.77 -9.22 17.79
CA ASN A 47 10.44 -9.11 16.50
C ASN A 47 9.57 -9.40 15.26
N GLN A 48 8.25 -9.59 15.35
CA GLN A 48 7.41 -9.88 14.17
C GLN A 48 6.26 -8.87 14.02
N LEU A 49 6.24 -8.12 12.90
CA LEU A 49 5.01 -7.46 12.44
C LEU A 49 4.15 -8.54 11.78
N LYS A 50 2.88 -8.72 12.15
CA LYS A 50 1.99 -9.63 11.40
C LYS A 50 1.47 -8.90 10.15
N LEU A 51 2.32 -8.75 9.15
CA LEU A 51 1.93 -8.17 7.87
C LEU A 51 1.13 -9.20 7.09
N SER A 52 -0.17 -8.98 6.94
CA SER A 52 -0.97 -9.82 6.05
C SER A 52 -0.58 -9.55 4.59
N HIS A 53 -0.50 -10.62 3.79
CA HIS A 53 -0.26 -10.52 2.34
C HIS A 53 -1.25 -9.55 1.68
N ASP A 54 -2.51 -9.63 2.12
CA ASP A 54 -3.63 -8.77 1.71
C ASP A 54 -3.41 -7.27 1.99
N TRP A 55 -2.51 -6.89 2.90
CA TRP A 55 -2.27 -5.49 3.23
C TRP A 55 -1.02 -4.94 2.52
N LEU A 56 0.01 -5.76 2.36
CA LEU A 56 1.30 -5.36 1.77
C LEU A 56 1.16 -4.70 0.40
N CYS A 57 0.25 -5.17 -0.46
CA CYS A 57 0.08 -4.63 -1.82
C CYS A 57 -0.55 -3.22 -1.87
N TYR A 58 -1.11 -2.74 -0.77
CA TYR A 58 -1.64 -1.37 -0.65
C TYR A 58 -0.61 -0.38 -0.09
N LEU A 59 0.55 -0.87 0.38
CA LEU A 59 1.56 -0.04 0.99
C LEU A 59 2.43 0.64 -0.04
N ALA A 60 2.61 1.94 0.15
CA ALA A 60 3.51 2.74 -0.65
C ALA A 60 4.98 2.35 -0.42
N PRO A 61 5.87 2.51 -1.43
CA PRO A 61 7.26 2.12 -1.34
C PRO A 61 8.01 2.74 -0.17
N GLU A 62 7.74 4.00 0.15
CA GLU A 62 8.33 4.71 1.27
C GLU A 62 7.94 4.13 2.64
N ILE A 63 6.74 3.54 2.76
CA ILE A 63 6.31 2.87 3.98
C ILE A 63 7.02 1.52 4.11
N VAL A 64 7.05 0.74 3.03
CA VAL A 64 7.67 -0.60 3.02
C VAL A 64 9.16 -0.53 3.32
N ARG A 65 9.88 0.49 2.82
CA ARG A 65 11.30 0.71 3.12
C ARG A 65 11.57 1.02 4.59
N GLU A 66 10.61 1.68 5.25
CA GLU A 66 10.72 2.11 6.64
C GLU A 66 10.18 1.07 7.64
N MET A 67 9.58 -0.03 7.15
CA MET A 67 9.17 -1.17 7.97
C MET A 67 10.40 -1.93 8.45
N THR A 68 10.81 -1.67 9.69
CA THR A 68 11.92 -2.37 10.35
C THR A 68 11.45 -2.97 11.68
N PRO A 69 12.03 -4.11 12.12
CA PRO A 69 11.71 -4.70 13.42
C PRO A 69 11.99 -3.70 14.55
N GLY A 70 11.06 -3.59 15.49
CA GLY A 70 11.18 -2.68 16.63
C GLY A 70 10.79 -1.22 16.36
N LYS A 71 10.48 -0.84 15.11
CA LYS A 71 9.87 0.46 14.81
C LYS A 71 8.37 0.38 15.00
N ASP A 72 7.83 1.23 15.87
CA ASP A 72 6.39 1.25 16.12
C ASP A 72 5.62 1.69 14.86
N GLU A 73 4.46 1.07 14.64
CA GLU A 73 3.60 1.34 13.48
C GLU A 73 3.16 2.81 13.41
N ASP A 74 3.09 3.48 14.57
CA ASP A 74 2.79 4.91 14.70
C ASP A 74 3.87 5.82 14.12
N HIS A 75 5.09 5.30 13.90
CA HIS A 75 6.24 6.02 13.34
C HIS A 75 6.49 5.75 11.86
N LEU A 76 5.62 4.98 11.19
CA LEU A 76 5.71 4.80 9.74
C LEU A 76 5.32 6.10 9.01
N PRO A 77 5.96 6.42 7.87
CA PRO A 77 5.80 7.69 7.17
C PRO A 77 4.50 7.77 6.35
N PHE A 78 3.35 7.49 6.95
CA PHE A 78 2.06 7.59 6.27
C PHE A 78 1.80 9.03 5.84
N SER A 79 1.46 9.19 4.56
CA SER A 79 1.25 10.49 3.94
C SER A 79 -0.02 10.49 3.09
N LYS A 80 -0.44 11.67 2.63
CA LYS A 80 -1.52 11.78 1.64
C LYS A 80 -1.15 11.08 0.32
N ALA A 81 0.14 11.05 -0.02
CA ALA A 81 0.63 10.34 -1.20
C ALA A 81 0.49 8.81 -1.02
N ALA A 82 0.76 8.29 0.17
CA ALA A 82 0.55 6.88 0.47
C ALA A 82 -0.93 6.45 0.32
N ASP A 83 -1.89 7.28 0.73
CA ASP A 83 -3.31 7.01 0.47
C ASP A 83 -3.64 7.01 -1.03
N VAL A 84 -2.94 7.83 -1.84
CA VAL A 84 -3.09 7.85 -3.30
C VAL A 84 -2.50 6.58 -3.91
N TYR A 85 -1.35 6.11 -3.41
CA TYR A 85 -0.76 4.83 -3.79
C TYR A 85 -1.76 3.69 -3.59
N ALA A 86 -2.31 3.58 -2.38
CA ALA A 86 -3.30 2.57 -2.02
C ALA A 86 -4.57 2.66 -2.88
N PHE A 87 -5.01 3.86 -3.24
CA PHE A 87 -6.11 4.05 -4.18
C PHE A 87 -5.76 3.50 -5.58
N GLY A 88 -4.52 3.65 -6.03
CA GLY A 88 -4.02 3.03 -7.27
C GLY A 88 -4.11 1.51 -7.24
N THR A 89 -3.82 0.89 -6.09
CA THR A 89 -4.04 -0.55 -5.86
C THR A 89 -5.50 -0.95 -6.00
N VAL A 90 -6.43 -0.20 -5.37
CA VAL A 90 -7.88 -0.45 -5.50
C VAL A 90 -8.34 -0.27 -6.94
N TRP A 91 -7.83 0.76 -7.63
CA TRP A 91 -8.12 1.00 -9.04
C TRP A 91 -7.68 -0.18 -9.91
N TYR A 92 -6.48 -0.71 -9.69
CA TYR A 92 -6.02 -1.92 -10.36
C TYR A 92 -6.98 -3.09 -10.14
N GLU A 93 -7.38 -3.35 -8.90
CA GLU A 93 -8.32 -4.43 -8.57
C GLU A 93 -9.65 -4.32 -9.31
N LEU A 94 -10.20 -3.10 -9.41
CA LEU A 94 -11.45 -2.85 -10.14
C LEU A 94 -11.32 -3.20 -11.62
N GLN A 95 -10.16 -2.90 -12.22
CA GLN A 95 -9.95 -3.06 -13.65
C GLN A 95 -9.53 -4.49 -14.03
N ALA A 96 -8.59 -5.07 -13.29
CA ALA A 96 -8.14 -6.44 -13.49
C ALA A 96 -9.17 -7.47 -13.00
N ARG A 97 -10.12 -7.03 -12.15
CA ARG A 97 -11.00 -7.90 -11.35
C ARG A 97 -10.20 -8.92 -10.54
N ASP A 98 -8.99 -8.52 -10.18
CA ASP A 98 -8.04 -9.42 -9.57
C ASP A 98 -7.00 -8.74 -8.68
N TRP A 99 -6.44 -9.51 -7.77
CA TRP A 99 -5.45 -9.03 -6.81
C TRP A 99 -4.10 -8.79 -7.47
N PRO A 100 -3.43 -7.67 -7.17
CA PRO A 100 -2.06 -7.43 -7.62
C PRO A 100 -1.11 -8.43 -6.93
N PHE A 101 -0.04 -8.83 -7.64
CA PHE A 101 1.01 -9.71 -7.11
C PHE A 101 0.56 -11.08 -6.57
N LYS A 102 -0.48 -11.66 -7.17
CA LYS A 102 -0.91 -13.02 -6.86
C LYS A 102 0.25 -14.03 -6.86
N ASN A 103 0.20 -14.95 -5.90
CA ASN A 103 1.15 -16.07 -5.74
C ASN A 103 2.61 -15.66 -5.51
N GLN A 104 2.88 -14.41 -5.15
CA GLN A 104 4.23 -14.00 -4.73
C GLN A 104 4.40 -14.16 -3.22
N ALA A 105 5.56 -14.67 -2.80
CA ALA A 105 5.93 -14.69 -1.39
C ALA A 105 6.04 -13.26 -0.85
N ALA A 106 5.73 -13.07 0.44
CA ALA A 106 5.69 -11.74 1.06
C ALA A 106 7.05 -11.01 0.95
N GLU A 107 8.17 -11.73 1.02
CA GLU A 107 9.51 -11.19 0.84
C GLU A 107 9.75 -10.64 -0.57
N ALA A 108 9.25 -11.36 -1.58
CA ALA A 108 9.34 -10.93 -2.98
C ALA A 108 8.48 -9.68 -3.21
N LEU A 109 7.29 -9.65 -2.63
CA LEU A 109 6.38 -8.51 -2.69
C LEU A 109 7.00 -7.26 -2.04
N ILE A 110 7.55 -7.41 -0.83
CA ILE A 110 8.25 -6.35 -0.11
C ILE A 110 9.40 -5.80 -0.96
N TRP A 111 10.21 -6.66 -1.57
CA TRP A 111 11.31 -6.21 -2.43
C TRP A 111 10.79 -5.46 -3.66
N GLN A 112 9.77 -5.98 -4.34
CA GLN A 112 9.20 -5.35 -5.53
C GLN A 112 8.58 -3.99 -5.22
N ILE A 113 7.80 -3.89 -4.13
CA ILE A 113 7.19 -2.63 -3.72
C ILE A 113 8.28 -1.66 -3.25
N GLY A 114 9.19 -2.10 -2.36
CA GLY A 114 10.30 -1.29 -1.88
C GLY A 114 11.25 -0.81 -2.99
N SER A 115 11.31 -1.49 -4.14
CA SER A 115 12.08 -1.01 -5.30
C SER A 115 11.43 0.18 -6.02
N GLY A 116 10.16 0.50 -5.74
CA GLY A 116 9.38 1.53 -6.45
C GLY A 116 8.80 1.05 -7.79
N GLU A 117 9.12 -0.17 -8.19
CA GLU A 117 8.80 -0.70 -9.52
C GLU A 117 7.62 -1.68 -9.51
N GLY A 118 7.19 -2.13 -8.32
CA GLY A 118 6.17 -3.16 -8.15
C GLY A 118 4.87 -2.83 -8.88
N MET A 119 4.16 -1.79 -8.45
CA MET A 119 2.86 -1.45 -9.04
C MET A 119 3.00 -0.92 -10.47
N LYS A 120 4.14 -0.30 -10.80
CA LYS A 120 4.44 0.16 -12.17
C LYS A 120 4.41 -1.01 -13.17
N ARG A 121 5.08 -2.11 -12.84
CA ARG A 121 5.09 -3.33 -13.68
C ARG A 121 3.73 -3.99 -13.77
N VAL A 122 3.00 -4.05 -12.66
CA VAL A 122 1.66 -4.63 -12.62
C VAL A 122 0.72 -3.83 -13.52
N LEU A 123 0.73 -2.50 -13.43
CA LEU A 123 -0.06 -1.62 -14.30
C LEU A 123 0.37 -1.69 -15.78
N ALA A 124 1.67 -1.82 -16.06
CA ALA A 124 2.19 -1.98 -17.42
C ALA A 124 1.80 -3.33 -18.05
N SER A 125 1.60 -4.38 -17.25
CA SER A 125 1.23 -5.71 -17.72
C SER A 125 -0.24 -5.86 -18.09
N VAL A 126 -1.12 -4.99 -17.57
CA VAL A 126 -2.55 -5.04 -17.89
C VAL A 126 -2.82 -4.23 -19.14
N SER A 127 -3.24 -4.91 -20.21
CA SER A 127 -3.80 -4.28 -21.41
C SER A 127 -5.15 -3.64 -21.08
N LEU A 128 -5.10 -2.46 -20.48
CA LEU A 128 -6.27 -1.63 -20.23
C LEU A 128 -6.56 -0.82 -21.51
N GLY A 129 -7.83 -0.69 -21.89
CA GLY A 129 -8.25 0.09 -23.06
C GLY A 129 -7.66 1.51 -23.06
N LYS A 130 -7.49 2.12 -24.24
CA LYS A 130 -6.70 3.34 -24.48
C LYS A 130 -6.92 4.50 -23.48
N GLU A 131 -8.13 4.70 -22.96
CA GLU A 131 -8.42 5.77 -21.97
C GLU A 131 -7.81 5.49 -20.58
N VAL A 132 -7.70 4.22 -20.22
CA VAL A 132 -7.20 3.80 -18.90
C VAL A 132 -5.68 3.86 -18.87
N THR A 133 -5.00 3.58 -19.99
CA THR A 133 -3.54 3.74 -20.12
C THR A 133 -3.09 5.16 -19.77
N VAL A 134 -3.88 6.18 -20.15
CA VAL A 134 -3.60 7.60 -19.84
C VAL A 134 -3.69 7.87 -18.35
N SER A 135 -4.68 7.32 -17.65
CA SER A 135 -4.83 7.46 -16.20
C SER A 135 -3.73 6.72 -15.43
N SER A 136 -3.31 5.55 -15.91
CA SER A 136 -2.14 4.84 -15.37
C SER A 136 -0.86 5.66 -15.54
N HIS A 137 -0.66 6.30 -16.69
CA HIS A 137 0.53 7.11 -16.96
C HIS A 137 0.59 8.36 -16.07
N LEU A 138 -0.54 9.05 -15.89
CA LEU A 138 -0.68 10.18 -14.97
C LEU A 138 -0.41 9.80 -13.50
N PHE A 139 -0.74 8.57 -13.11
CA PHE A 139 -0.43 8.04 -11.79
C PHE A 139 1.08 7.78 -11.63
N LEU A 140 1.72 7.23 -12.66
CA LEU A 140 3.15 6.93 -12.69
C LEU A 140 4.03 8.20 -12.70
N GLU A 141 3.64 9.23 -13.47
CA GLU A 141 4.38 10.50 -13.53
C GLU A 141 4.41 11.24 -12.18
N ARG A 142 3.42 11.02 -11.32
CA ARG A 142 3.35 11.64 -10.00
C ARG A 142 4.23 10.95 -8.94
N GLU A 143 4.60 9.70 -9.19
CA GLU A 143 5.49 8.88 -8.34
C GLU A 143 6.99 9.14 -8.62
N GLU A 144 7.35 9.49 -9.86
CA GLU A 144 8.74 9.75 -10.30
C GLU A 144 9.42 10.91 -9.52
N GLY A 145 8.67 11.73 -8.78
CA GLY A 145 9.20 12.78 -7.93
C GLY A 145 9.74 12.33 -6.55
N ILE A 146 9.70 11.03 -6.22
CA ILE A 146 9.93 10.51 -4.85
C ILE A 146 11.16 9.54 -4.77
N GLU A 147 11.98 9.43 -5.81
CA GLU A 147 13.01 8.38 -5.86
C GLU A 147 14.18 8.50 -4.84
N GLY A 148 14.17 7.61 -3.85
CA GLY A 148 15.33 7.15 -3.11
C GLY A 148 15.38 5.61 -3.13
N GLY A 149 16.40 5.02 -3.74
CA GLY A 149 16.52 3.57 -3.95
C GLY A 149 16.78 2.75 -2.67
N ALA A 150 16.17 1.57 -2.55
CA ALA A 150 16.34 0.65 -1.43
C ALA A 150 17.73 -0.06 -1.46
N ARG A 151 18.35 -0.27 -0.28
CA ARG A 151 19.67 -0.94 -0.16
C ARG A 151 19.50 -2.40 0.29
N ALA A 152 20.46 -3.25 -0.10
CA ALA A 152 20.46 -4.68 0.22
C ALA A 152 20.45 -5.01 1.75
N SER A 153 20.85 -4.06 2.60
CA SER A 153 20.78 -4.17 4.07
C SER A 153 19.35 -4.25 4.61
N ASP A 154 18.39 -3.64 3.90
CA ASP A 154 17.01 -3.48 4.37
C ASP A 154 16.27 -4.84 4.33
N MET A 155 16.74 -5.75 3.48
CA MET A 155 16.16 -7.07 3.26
C MET A 155 16.31 -8.05 4.43
N ALA A 156 17.37 -7.93 5.23
CA ALA A 156 17.58 -8.80 6.38
C ALA A 156 16.61 -8.45 7.53
N ALA A 157 16.30 -7.15 7.69
CA ALA A 157 15.35 -6.63 8.66
C ALA A 157 13.90 -7.01 8.29
N LEU A 158 13.56 -6.99 7.00
CA LEU A 158 12.23 -7.35 6.51
C LEU A 158 11.92 -8.85 6.66
N ARG A 159 12.92 -9.74 6.59
CA ARG A 159 12.74 -11.20 6.78
C ARG A 159 12.29 -11.60 8.18
N SER A 160 12.60 -10.80 9.21
CA SER A 160 12.12 -11.05 10.56
C SER A 160 10.68 -10.57 10.79
N LEU A 161 10.11 -9.81 9.84
CA LEU A 161 8.76 -9.24 9.92
C LEU A 161 7.67 -10.16 9.35
N ILE A 162 7.97 -11.42 9.05
CA ILE A 162 7.05 -12.40 8.44
C ILE A 162 7.21 -13.73 9.17
#